data_AF-A0A4Y8KZG0-F1
#
_entry.id   AF-A0A4Y8KZG0-F1
#
_cell.length_a   1.000
_cell.length_b   1.000
_cell.length_c   1.000
_cell.angle_alpha   90.00
_cell.angle_beta   90.00
_cell.angle_gamma   90.00
#
_symmetry.space_group_name_H-M   'P 1'
#
loop_
_entity.id
_entity.type
_entity.pdbx_description
1 polymer ?
#
loop_
_entity_poly.entity_id
_entity_poly.type
_entity_poly.pdbx_seq_one_letter_code
_entity_poly.pdbx_strand_id
1 'polypeptide(L)'
;MKINPLNNSAINPYKRQQAKVEQAEAQKQKTTDKLEISNQAKELLGNGRIQAERREKVDQLKSEVENGTYKADPKKTAEDLLKFFRS
;
A
#
# COMPACT_ATOMS: atom_id res chain seq x y z
N MET A 1 -24.02 -45.91 -49.61
CA MET A 1 -24.39 -45.40 -48.27
C MET A 1 -23.33 -44.38 -47.86
N LYS A 2 -23.71 -43.12 -47.59
CA LYS A 2 -22.79 -42.05 -47.14
C LYS A 2 -22.74 -42.10 -45.61
N ILE A 3 -21.55 -42.34 -45.05
CA ILE A 3 -21.31 -42.41 -43.61
C ILE A 3 -20.65 -41.09 -43.21
N ASN A 4 -21.29 -40.35 -42.31
CA ASN A 4 -20.81 -39.05 -41.82
C ASN A 4 -19.74 -39.29 -40.73
N PRO A 5 -18.52 -38.74 -40.82
CA PRO A 5 -17.57 -38.87 -39.72
C PRO A 5 -18.03 -38.01 -38.55
N LEU A 6 -18.47 -38.67 -37.48
CA LEU A 6 -18.75 -38.04 -36.20
C LEU A 6 -17.44 -37.47 -35.66
N ASN A 7 -17.36 -36.12 -35.68
CA ASN A 7 -16.49 -35.27 -34.89
C ASN A 7 -15.37 -36.04 -34.15
N ASN A 8 -14.23 -36.19 -34.82
CA ASN A 8 -12.98 -36.66 -34.25
C ASN A 8 -12.47 -35.56 -33.30
N SER A 9 -13.13 -35.38 -32.15
CA SER A 9 -12.62 -34.55 -31.09
C SER A 9 -11.32 -35.21 -30.63
N ALA A 10 -10.20 -34.67 -31.12
CA ALA A 10 -8.84 -35.07 -30.77
C ALA A 10 -8.57 -34.71 -29.31
N ILE A 11 -9.25 -35.41 -28.40
CA ILE A 11 -9.07 -35.31 -26.96
C ILE A 11 -7.78 -36.06 -26.65
N ASN A 12 -6.66 -35.38 -26.89
CA ASN A 12 -5.35 -35.85 -26.46
C ASN A 12 -5.26 -35.65 -24.94
N PRO A 13 -5.32 -36.70 -24.12
CA PRO A 13 -5.34 -36.58 -22.66
C PRO A 13 -4.05 -35.91 -22.14
N TYR A 14 -2.93 -36.12 -22.83
CA TYR A 14 -1.62 -35.52 -22.51
C TYR A 14 -1.60 -33.99 -22.67
N LYS A 15 -2.29 -33.43 -23.68
CA LYS A 15 -2.37 -31.98 -23.87
C LYS A 15 -3.16 -31.29 -22.75
N ARG A 16 -4.15 -31.98 -22.17
CA ARG A 16 -4.91 -31.47 -21.02
C ARG A 16 -4.06 -31.41 -19.76
N GLN A 17 -3.11 -32.32 -19.61
CA GLN A 17 -2.21 -32.33 -18.46
C GLN A 17 -1.18 -31.20 -18.53
N GLN A 18 -0.61 -30.94 -19.72
CA GLN A 18 0.28 -29.79 -19.95
C GLN A 18 -0.43 -28.45 -19.67
N ALA A 19 -1.65 -28.26 -20.20
CA ALA A 19 -2.43 -27.05 -19.94
C ALA A 19 -2.74 -26.80 -18.45
N LYS A 20 -2.95 -27.88 -17.67
CA LYS A 20 -3.14 -27.78 -16.21
C LYS A 20 -1.86 -27.38 -15.48
N VAL A 21 -0.70 -27.87 -15.92
CA VAL A 21 0.60 -27.51 -15.33
C VAL A 21 0.92 -26.04 -15.65
N GLU A 22 0.72 -25.62 -16.90
CA GLU A 22 0.91 -24.22 -17.32
C GLU A 22 -0.02 -23.25 -16.56
N GLN A 23 -1.28 -23.62 -16.32
CA GLN A 23 -2.20 -22.82 -15.50
C GLN A 23 -1.77 -22.75 -14.02
N ALA A 24 -1.24 -23.83 -13.46
CA ALA A 24 -0.75 -23.85 -12.08
C ALA A 24 0.53 -23.00 -11.91
N GLU A 25 1.41 -22.98 -12.91
CA GLU A 25 2.60 -22.12 -12.92
C GLU A 25 2.23 -20.63 -13.08
N ALA A 26 1.26 -20.31 -13.94
CA ALA A 26 0.74 -18.95 -14.09
C ALA A 26 0.03 -18.42 -12.84
N GLN A 27 -0.55 -19.29 -12.01
CA GLN A 27 -1.14 -18.92 -10.71
C GLN A 27 -0.07 -18.69 -9.62
N LYS A 28 1.04 -19.45 -9.64
CA LYS A 28 2.15 -19.25 -8.69
C LYS A 28 2.87 -17.92 -8.88
N GLN A 29 2.85 -17.33 -10.08
CA GLN A 29 3.47 -16.03 -10.35
C GLN A 29 2.68 -14.82 -9.82
N LYS A 30 1.48 -15.00 -9.25
CA LYS A 30 0.62 -13.89 -8.79
C LYS A 30 0.47 -13.78 -7.27
N THR A 31 1.46 -14.20 -6.50
CA THR A 31 1.50 -13.85 -5.07
C THR A 31 2.02 -12.42 -4.95
N THR A 32 1.10 -11.45 -4.97
CA THR A 32 1.41 -10.06 -4.64
C THR A 32 1.49 -9.89 -3.12
N ASP A 33 2.44 -9.11 -2.65
CA ASP A 33 2.51 -8.74 -1.23
C ASP A 33 1.20 -8.06 -0.80
N LYS A 34 0.59 -8.57 0.28
CA LYS A 34 -0.65 -8.04 0.84
C LYS A 34 -0.36 -7.44 2.22
N LEU A 35 -0.63 -6.15 2.38
CA LEU A 35 -0.56 -5.47 3.66
C LEU A 35 -1.97 -5.31 4.24
N GLU A 36 -2.23 -5.93 5.39
CA GLU A 36 -3.49 -5.79 6.13
C GLU A 36 -3.28 -4.86 7.33
N ILE A 37 -3.96 -3.72 7.35
CA ILE A 37 -3.93 -2.78 8.48
C ILE A 37 -5.17 -3.04 9.33
N SER A 38 -4.96 -3.29 10.63
CA SER A 38 -6.07 -3.55 11.56
C SER A 38 -7.03 -2.37 11.67
N ASN A 39 -8.31 -2.65 11.88
CA ASN A 39 -9.33 -1.60 12.05
C ASN A 39 -9.01 -0.71 13.26
N GLN A 40 -8.51 -1.30 14.36
CA GLN A 40 -8.04 -0.57 15.53
C GLN A 40 -6.87 0.38 15.21
N ALA A 41 -5.92 -0.02 14.34
CA ALA A 41 -4.83 0.86 13.92
C ALA A 41 -5.33 2.03 13.06
N LYS A 42 -6.36 1.82 12.23
CA LYS A 42 -7.00 2.90 11.46
C LYS A 42 -7.73 3.89 12.36
N GLU A 43 -8.37 3.42 13.43
CA GLU A 43 -9.01 4.27 14.43
C GLU A 43 -7.98 5.08 15.22
N LEU A 44 -6.87 4.46 15.64
CA LEU A 44 -5.77 5.16 16.33
C LEU A 44 -5.08 6.22 15.45
N LEU A 45 -5.01 5.98 14.14
CA LEU A 45 -4.50 6.96 13.16
C LEU A 45 -5.43 8.17 13.01
N GLY A 46 -6.71 8.04 13.39
CA GLY A 46 -7.77 8.97 13.03
C GLY A 46 -8.41 9.68 14.22
N ASN A 47 -7.87 10.83 14.60
CA ASN A 47 -8.66 11.90 15.23
C ASN A 47 -8.46 13.21 14.44
N GLY A 48 -9.47 13.60 13.66
CA GLY A 48 -9.41 14.76 12.75
C GLY A 48 -9.12 16.12 13.41
N ARG A 49 -9.33 16.23 14.74
CA ARG A 49 -8.99 17.45 15.51
C ARG A 49 -7.50 17.78 15.47
N ILE A 50 -6.64 16.77 15.63
CA ILE A 50 -5.18 16.96 15.58
C ILE A 50 -4.74 17.44 14.18
N GLN A 51 -5.44 17.01 13.13
CA GLN A 51 -5.11 17.40 11.76
C GLN A 51 -5.44 18.87 11.47
N ALA A 52 -6.54 19.40 12.02
CA ALA A 52 -6.92 20.81 11.86
C ALA A 52 -5.94 21.75 12.55
N GLU A 53 -5.64 21.51 13.83
CA GLU A 53 -4.67 22.30 14.60
C GLU A 53 -3.26 22.24 13.97
N ARG A 54 -2.87 21.07 13.46
CA ARG A 54 -1.60 20.90 12.74
C ARG A 54 -1.57 21.72 11.46
N ARG A 55 -2.68 21.78 10.72
CA ARG A 55 -2.77 22.56 9.48
C ARG A 55 -2.59 24.04 9.74
N GLU A 56 -3.29 24.59 10.72
CA GLU A 56 -3.15 26.00 11.12
C GLU A 56 -1.71 26.34 11.53
N LYS A 57 -1.08 25.49 12.36
CA LYS A 57 0.31 25.67 12.77
C LYS A 57 1.27 25.66 11.59
N VAL A 58 1.06 24.76 10.62
CA VAL A 58 1.90 24.68 9.41
C VAL A 58 1.75 25.93 8.54
N ASP A 59 0.52 26.43 8.38
CA ASP A 59 0.28 27.62 7.56
C ASP A 59 0.87 28.89 8.20
N GLN A 60 0.83 29.01 9.54
CA GLN A 60 1.55 30.07 10.27
C GLN A 60 3.06 30.01 10.04
N LEU A 61 3.66 28.82 10.20
CA LEU A 61 5.10 28.62 10.00
C LEU A 61 5.54 28.95 8.56
N LYS A 62 4.74 28.57 7.56
CA LYS A 62 5.02 28.94 6.15
C LYS A 62 5.07 30.45 5.99
N SER A 63 4.09 31.17 6.54
CA SER A 63 4.07 32.63 6.47
C SER A 63 5.30 33.27 7.15
N GLU A 64 5.72 32.76 8.31
CA GLU A 64 6.94 33.24 8.99
C GLU A 64 8.21 33.00 8.17
N VAL A 65 8.29 31.86 7.49
CA VAL A 65 9.43 31.50 6.62
C VAL A 65 9.46 32.40 5.38
N GLU A 66 8.32 32.59 4.72
CA GLU A 66 8.20 33.46 3.54
C GLU A 66 8.54 34.92 3.87
N ASN A 67 8.11 35.40 5.03
CA ASN A 67 8.40 36.75 5.50
C ASN A 67 9.81 36.91 6.09
N GLY A 68 10.58 35.82 6.20
CA GLY A 68 11.93 35.82 6.78
C GLY A 68 11.97 36.11 8.30
N THR A 69 10.83 36.03 8.99
CA THR A 69 10.71 36.26 10.44
C THR A 69 10.85 34.99 11.25
N TYR A 70 10.88 33.82 10.60
CA TYR A 70 11.07 32.53 11.25
C TYR A 70 12.44 32.45 11.95
N LYS A 71 12.41 32.21 13.26
CA LYS A 71 13.61 32.00 14.08
C LYS A 71 13.65 30.58 14.59
N ALA A 72 14.57 29.79 14.02
CA ALA A 72 14.86 28.47 14.55
C ALA A 72 15.42 28.58 15.97
N ASP A 73 14.85 27.81 16.91
CA ASP A 73 15.35 27.69 18.28
C ASP A 73 16.07 26.34 18.43
N PRO A 74 17.42 26.33 18.48
CA PRO A 74 18.19 25.10 18.62
C PRO A 74 17.94 24.40 19.96
N LYS A 75 17.63 25.13 21.03
CA LYS A 75 17.40 24.55 22.36
C LYS A 75 16.10 23.76 22.38
N LYS A 76 15.02 24.37 21.88
CA LYS A 76 13.73 23.65 21.71
C LYS A 76 13.85 22.45 20.80
N THR A 77 14.55 22.59 19.68
CA THR A 77 14.78 21.48 18.76
C THR A 77 15.48 20.31 19.46
N ALA A 78 16.54 20.59 20.23
CA ALA A 78 17.25 19.56 20.98
C ALA A 78 16.36 18.92 22.08
N GLU A 79 15.57 19.72 22.78
CA GLU A 79 14.61 19.23 23.79
C GLU A 79 13.57 18.28 23.18
N ASP A 80 12.97 18.66 22.05
CA ASP A 80 11.98 17.85 21.33
C ASP A 80 12.58 16.53 20.82
N LEU A 81 13.81 16.56 20.29
CA LEU A 81 14.53 15.36 19.88
C LEU A 81 14.78 14.43 21.08
N LEU A 82 15.26 14.97 22.20
CA LEU A 82 15.49 14.18 23.41
C LEU A 82 14.18 13.56 23.93
N LYS A 83 13.09 14.33 23.94
CA LYS A 83 11.77 13.85 24.36
C LYS A 83 11.25 12.72 23.46
N PHE A 84 11.45 12.83 22.15
CA PHE A 84 10.99 11.82 21.19
C PHE A 84 11.80 10.51 21.28
N PHE A 85 13.12 10.58 21.46
CA PHE A 85 13.97 9.39 21.45
C PHE A 85 14.19 8.73 22.81
N ARG A 86 13.92 9.43 23.92
CA ARG A 86 14.04 8.87 25.29
C ARG A 86 12.71 8.38 25.86
N SER A 87 11.60 8.51 25.13
CA SER A 87 10.27 8.03 25.54
C SER A 87 10.09 6.53 25.29
#